data_AF-A0AAE0DAH2-F1
#
_entry.id   AF-A0AAE0DAH2-F1
#
_cell.length_a   1.000
_cell.length_b   1.000
_cell.length_c   1.000
_cell.angle_alpha   90.00
_cell.angle_beta   90.00
_cell.angle_gamma   90.00
#
_symmetry.space_group_name_H-M   'P 1'
#
loop_
_entity.id
_entity.type
_entity.pdbx_description
1 polymer ?
#
loop_
_entity_poly.entity_id
_entity_poly.type
_entity_poly.pdbx_seq_one_letter_code
_entity_poly.pdbx_strand_id
1 'polypeptide(L)'
;MADELPGLPWADLAAKFTFIHANPKASDYKDLFPRLEPEPTLVSGINDFIRVFTEAIAEHSARERNKYATEYTSPPHDEVLIDDETVREISPLFGRLPEYEHLINNPSCRHRPDPPCTCLVPYNERRVNSLLRPWEVNHCYEFEKVNGAGWKSWQFLMTLLIHGKMGPLLRLTANPDNDFDIWSTVCICQCGADEGSSRHIYENATLAFICLQILRQHPETWLHCDYRLTKMYQRMISKTTGGDAYSELPYLSHLYFLGLPERPAGLAPYTRLPQRDVFNVEYMPHDSDILPVEEMLRTRGLPTELVAEVMNLANYKPRRRLKVAHDPFHRDNREELDKYLADCWAMMVRGNVFAKAFGCEMDWYNDLVMAFKQIFPNLRSKRVLETVRSDDAYVPMIHLLVSK
;
A
#
# COMPACT_ATOMS: atom_id res chain seq x y z
N MET A 1 -3.82 -14.74 11.24
CA MET A 1 -4.81 -15.43 10.38
C MET A 1 -5.17 -14.62 9.13
N ALA A 2 -5.40 -13.29 9.20
CA ALA A 2 -5.29 -12.46 7.99
C ALA A 2 -3.85 -12.52 7.41
N ASP A 3 -2.91 -12.90 8.27
CA ASP A 3 -1.48 -13.07 8.01
C ASP A 3 -1.11 -14.38 7.27
N GLU A 4 -2.07 -15.28 7.01
CA GLU A 4 -1.80 -16.49 6.23
C GLU A 4 -2.07 -16.22 4.75
N LEU A 5 -1.04 -16.40 3.93
CA LEU A 5 -1.13 -16.22 2.49
C LEU A 5 -2.07 -17.27 1.88
N PRO A 6 -2.94 -16.88 0.94
CA PRO A 6 -3.85 -17.80 0.29
C PRO A 6 -3.08 -18.78 -0.61
N GLY A 7 -3.58 -20.02 -0.71
CA GLY A 7 -3.09 -21.06 -1.61
C GLY A 7 -3.46 -20.80 -3.08
N LEU A 8 -3.09 -19.65 -3.62
CA LEU A 8 -3.39 -19.27 -5.01
C LEU A 8 -2.48 -20.01 -6.01
N PRO A 9 -2.94 -20.25 -7.25
CA PRO A 9 -2.18 -20.95 -8.29
C PRO A 9 -1.10 -20.06 -8.93
N TRP A 10 -0.18 -19.54 -8.10
CA TRP A 10 0.89 -18.65 -8.53
C TRP A 10 1.83 -19.29 -9.54
N ALA A 11 2.14 -20.58 -9.38
CA ALA A 11 2.99 -21.31 -10.32
C ALA A 11 2.36 -21.38 -11.72
N ASP A 12 1.05 -21.64 -11.80
CA ASP A 12 0.30 -21.70 -13.06
C ASP A 12 0.23 -20.33 -13.72
N LEU A 13 -0.01 -19.27 -12.94
CA LEU A 13 0.02 -17.91 -13.44
C LEU A 13 1.42 -17.51 -13.92
N ALA A 14 2.47 -17.74 -13.13
CA ALA A 14 3.83 -17.36 -13.48
C ALA A 14 4.36 -18.13 -14.69
N ALA A 15 3.93 -19.38 -14.88
CA ALA A 15 4.25 -20.17 -16.08
C ALA A 15 3.78 -19.51 -17.37
N LYS A 16 2.81 -18.58 -17.31
CA LYS A 16 2.34 -17.78 -18.45
C LYS A 16 3.30 -16.67 -18.85
N PHE A 17 4.35 -16.41 -18.07
CA PHE A 17 5.33 -15.37 -18.33
C PHE A 17 6.73 -15.98 -18.52
N THR A 18 7.62 -15.23 -19.17
CA THR A 18 9.01 -15.63 -19.40
C THR A 18 9.91 -14.42 -19.53
N PHE A 19 11.16 -14.56 -19.08
CA PHE A 19 12.18 -13.53 -19.22
C PHE A 19 12.82 -13.60 -20.60
N ILE A 20 12.66 -12.53 -21.39
CA ILE A 20 13.29 -12.37 -22.71
C ILE A 20 14.01 -11.01 -22.80
N HIS A 21 14.97 -10.89 -23.71
CA HIS A 21 15.67 -9.63 -23.93
C HIS A 21 14.71 -8.53 -24.38
N ALA A 22 14.70 -7.40 -23.66
CA ALA A 22 13.80 -6.28 -23.96
C ALA A 22 14.10 -5.64 -25.34
N ASN A 23 15.36 -5.70 -25.77
CA ASN A 23 15.79 -5.36 -27.12
C ASN A 23 16.65 -6.51 -27.67
N PRO A 24 16.22 -7.23 -28.72
CA PRO A 24 17.03 -8.29 -29.31
C PRO A 24 18.39 -7.82 -29.86
N LYS A 25 18.54 -6.52 -30.13
CA LYS A 25 19.75 -5.89 -30.69
C LYS A 25 20.61 -5.16 -29.66
N ALA A 26 20.07 -4.86 -28.48
CA ALA A 26 20.82 -4.24 -27.39
C ALA A 26 20.76 -5.16 -26.18
N SER A 27 21.90 -5.71 -25.78
CA SER A 27 22.06 -6.74 -24.75
C SER A 27 21.75 -6.26 -23.32
N ASP A 28 20.98 -5.19 -23.15
CA ASP A 28 21.13 -4.31 -22.00
C ASP A 28 20.41 -4.83 -20.75
N TYR A 29 19.36 -5.66 -20.90
CA TYR A 29 18.66 -6.39 -19.82
C TYR A 29 17.56 -7.33 -20.35
N LYS A 30 17.10 -8.28 -19.51
CA LYS A 30 15.88 -9.08 -19.75
C LYS A 30 14.70 -8.48 -18.99
N ASP A 31 13.51 -8.62 -19.55
CA ASP A 31 12.25 -8.18 -18.96
C ASP A 31 11.23 -9.33 -19.01
N LEU A 32 10.18 -9.25 -18.18
CA LEU A 32 9.17 -10.29 -18.06
C LEU A 32 8.05 -10.04 -19.07
N PHE A 33 7.88 -10.95 -20.03
CA PHE A 33 6.85 -10.86 -21.05
C PHE A 33 5.90 -12.06 -20.98
N PRO A 34 4.63 -11.91 -21.41
CA PRO A 34 3.75 -13.04 -21.60
C PRO A 34 4.37 -14.02 -22.60
N ARG A 35 4.26 -15.32 -22.31
CA ARG A 35 4.64 -16.36 -23.27
C ARG A 35 3.76 -16.25 -24.51
N LEU A 36 4.36 -16.57 -25.65
CA LEU A 36 3.66 -16.67 -26.93
C LEU A 36 2.81 -17.95 -26.97
N GLU A 37 1.83 -18.05 -26.10
CA GLU A 37 0.83 -19.12 -26.14
C GLU A 37 -0.25 -18.77 -27.19
N PRO A 38 -0.80 -19.77 -27.90
CA PRO A 38 -1.94 -19.56 -28.79
C PRO A 38 -3.15 -19.04 -28.02
N GLU A 39 -3.83 -18.01 -28.54
CA GLU A 39 -5.17 -17.66 -28.07
C GLU A 39 -6.09 -18.89 -28.10
N PRO A 40 -6.94 -19.11 -27.08
CA PRO A 40 -7.32 -18.21 -25.97
C PRO A 40 -6.60 -18.48 -24.63
N THR A 41 -5.56 -19.30 -24.61
CA THR A 41 -5.04 -19.94 -23.37
C THR A 41 -4.45 -18.97 -22.33
N LEU A 42 -3.77 -17.91 -22.77
CA LEU A 42 -3.19 -16.91 -21.88
C LEU A 42 -4.25 -16.06 -21.17
N VAL A 43 -5.26 -15.56 -21.90
CA VAL A 43 -6.34 -14.75 -21.34
C VAL A 43 -7.21 -15.58 -20.40
N SER A 44 -7.57 -16.80 -20.80
CA SER A 44 -8.34 -17.72 -19.94
C SER A 44 -7.59 -17.99 -18.65
N GLY A 45 -6.28 -18.29 -18.71
CA GLY A 45 -5.48 -18.55 -17.52
C GLY A 45 -5.42 -17.36 -16.55
N ILE A 46 -5.30 -16.14 -17.06
CA ILE A 46 -5.33 -14.93 -16.22
C ILE A 46 -6.72 -14.72 -15.62
N ASN A 47 -7.79 -14.88 -16.39
CA ASN A 47 -9.17 -14.74 -15.87
C ASN A 47 -9.51 -15.82 -14.84
N ASP A 48 -9.05 -17.06 -15.04
CA ASP A 48 -9.20 -18.14 -14.08
C ASP A 48 -8.46 -17.83 -12.77
N PHE A 49 -7.23 -17.29 -12.86
CA PHE A 49 -6.49 -16.82 -11.69
C PHE A 49 -7.24 -15.70 -10.95
N ILE A 50 -7.74 -14.69 -11.69
CA ILE A 50 -8.51 -13.58 -11.11
C ILE A 50 -9.75 -14.10 -10.38
N ARG A 51 -10.49 -15.06 -10.97
CA ARG A 51 -11.65 -15.69 -10.33
C ARG A 51 -11.25 -16.33 -8.99
N VAL A 52 -10.23 -17.19 -9.00
CA VAL A 52 -9.76 -17.88 -7.79
C VAL A 52 -9.27 -16.88 -6.73
N PHE A 53 -8.62 -15.80 -7.15
CA PHE A 53 -8.19 -14.72 -6.26
C PHE A 53 -9.38 -14.04 -5.57
N THR A 54 -10.40 -13.65 -6.34
CA THR A 54 -11.62 -13.01 -5.81
C THR A 54 -12.38 -13.94 -4.86
N GLU A 55 -12.47 -15.23 -5.19
CA GLU A 55 -13.04 -16.25 -4.29
C GLU A 55 -12.27 -16.35 -2.97
N ALA A 56 -10.93 -16.37 -3.03
CA ALA A 56 -10.09 -16.39 -1.85
C ALA A 56 -10.25 -15.13 -0.97
N ILE A 57 -10.37 -13.94 -1.58
CA ILE A 57 -10.67 -12.71 -0.84
C ILE A 57 -12.03 -12.84 -0.15
N ALA A 58 -13.07 -13.32 -0.84
CA ALA A 58 -14.39 -13.48 -0.26
C ALA A 58 -14.38 -14.45 0.94
N GLU A 59 -13.72 -15.60 0.79
CA GLU A 59 -13.58 -16.61 1.85
C GLU A 59 -12.79 -16.08 3.06
N HIS A 60 -11.62 -15.47 2.82
CA HIS A 60 -10.79 -14.92 3.89
C HIS A 60 -11.49 -13.75 4.59
N SER A 61 -12.26 -12.94 3.86
CA SER A 61 -13.06 -11.84 4.43
C SER A 61 -14.19 -12.36 5.30
N ALA A 62 -14.88 -13.43 4.90
CA ALA A 62 -15.90 -14.06 5.73
C ALA A 62 -15.28 -14.59 7.04
N ARG A 63 -14.12 -15.25 6.96
CA ARG A 63 -13.38 -15.68 8.15
C ARG A 63 -12.92 -14.52 9.03
N GLU A 64 -12.43 -13.45 8.43
CA GLU A 64 -12.02 -12.24 9.16
C GLU A 64 -13.22 -11.63 9.88
N ARG A 65 -14.35 -11.48 9.20
CA ARG A 65 -15.59 -10.95 9.77
C ARG A 65 -16.09 -11.76 10.97
N ASN A 66 -15.94 -13.09 10.94
CA ASN A 66 -16.37 -14.01 12.00
C ASN A 66 -15.60 -13.86 13.33
N LYS A 67 -14.47 -13.13 13.35
CA LYS A 67 -13.74 -12.82 14.59
C LYS A 67 -14.43 -11.76 15.44
N TYR A 68 -15.35 -11.02 14.85
CA TYR A 68 -16.00 -9.85 15.44
C TYR A 68 -17.48 -10.11 15.68
N ALA A 69 -18.11 -9.35 16.58
CA ALA A 69 -19.54 -9.47 16.87
C ALA A 69 -20.39 -9.37 15.59
N THR A 70 -21.41 -10.21 15.45
CA THR A 70 -22.29 -10.24 14.26
C THR A 70 -23.04 -8.93 14.07
N GLU A 71 -23.42 -8.29 15.17
CA GLU A 71 -24.15 -7.03 15.20
C GLU A 71 -23.48 -6.06 16.17
N TYR A 72 -23.58 -4.78 15.86
CA TYR A 72 -23.10 -3.69 16.70
C TYR A 72 -24.24 -2.69 16.92
N THR A 73 -24.31 -2.15 18.13
CA THR A 73 -25.15 -0.98 18.41
C THR A 73 -24.35 0.28 18.14
N SER A 74 -25.01 1.30 17.58
CA SER A 74 -24.40 2.62 17.39
C SER A 74 -23.82 3.14 18.71
N PRO A 75 -22.51 3.47 18.76
CA PRO A 75 -21.91 3.99 19.98
C PRO A 75 -22.37 5.45 20.24
N PRO A 76 -22.53 5.88 21.50
CA PRO A 76 -22.84 7.26 21.83
C PRO A 76 -21.78 8.24 21.29
N HIS A 77 -22.21 9.42 20.87
CA HIS A 77 -21.33 10.42 20.26
C HIS A 77 -20.18 10.89 21.16
N ASP A 78 -20.36 10.89 22.48
CA ASP A 78 -19.37 11.29 23.47
C ASP A 78 -18.49 10.13 23.96
N GLU A 79 -18.77 8.89 23.54
CA GLU A 79 -17.96 7.72 23.86
C GLU A 79 -16.55 7.88 23.25
N VAL A 80 -15.53 7.60 24.06
CA VAL A 80 -14.15 7.42 23.58
C VAL A 80 -14.00 6.01 23.06
N LEU A 81 -13.84 5.88 21.75
CA LEU A 81 -13.82 4.60 21.09
C LEU A 81 -12.41 4.01 20.96
N ILE A 82 -11.40 4.88 20.90
CA ILE A 82 -10.00 4.48 20.71
C ILE A 82 -9.20 4.70 22.00
N ASP A 83 -8.66 3.61 22.54
CA ASP A 83 -7.85 3.64 23.76
C ASP A 83 -6.38 4.04 23.51
N ASP A 84 -5.65 4.28 24.60
CA ASP A 84 -4.23 4.67 24.57
C ASP A 84 -3.33 3.59 23.96
N GLU A 85 -3.68 2.32 24.13
CA GLU A 85 -2.91 1.20 23.59
C GLU A 85 -2.99 1.16 22.07
N THR A 86 -4.20 1.27 21.53
CA THR A 86 -4.46 1.35 20.10
C THR A 86 -3.76 2.55 19.48
N VAL A 87 -3.84 3.72 20.12
CA VAL A 87 -3.13 4.91 19.65
C VAL A 87 -1.62 4.68 19.63
N ARG A 88 -1.05 4.08 20.68
CA ARG A 88 0.39 3.76 20.74
C ARG A 88 0.82 2.84 19.60
N GLU A 89 0.03 1.83 19.29
CA GLU A 89 0.34 0.87 18.23
C GLU A 89 0.34 1.48 16.83
N ILE A 90 -0.58 2.40 16.53
CA ILE A 90 -0.65 3.02 15.21
C ILE A 90 0.27 4.24 15.04
N SER A 91 0.79 4.78 16.15
CA SER A 91 1.61 6.00 16.16
C SER A 91 2.80 5.96 15.20
N PRO A 92 3.55 4.84 15.07
CA PRO A 92 4.71 4.79 14.18
C PRO A 92 4.38 5.01 12.70
N LEU A 93 3.12 4.76 12.30
CA LEU A 93 2.63 4.99 10.95
C LEU A 93 1.92 6.34 10.86
N PHE A 94 0.97 6.62 11.75
CA PHE A 94 0.19 7.86 11.73
C PHE A 94 1.06 9.11 11.91
N GLY A 95 2.03 9.06 12.82
CA GLY A 95 2.96 10.17 13.07
C GLY A 95 3.97 10.42 11.96
N ARG A 96 3.97 9.63 10.88
CA ARG A 96 4.80 9.91 9.68
C ARG A 96 4.11 10.85 8.70
N LEU A 97 2.81 11.05 8.83
CA LEU A 97 2.10 12.00 8.00
C LEU A 97 2.67 13.40 8.28
N PRO A 98 2.99 14.23 7.25
CA PRO A 98 3.71 15.50 7.43
C PRO A 98 3.06 16.46 8.42
N GLU A 99 1.72 16.46 8.46
CA GLU A 99 0.95 17.27 9.40
C GLU A 99 1.14 16.88 10.87
N TYR A 100 1.67 15.68 11.13
CA TYR A 100 1.76 15.06 12.44
C TYR A 100 3.19 14.72 12.87
N GLU A 101 4.19 14.88 11.99
CA GLU A 101 5.59 14.49 12.27
C GLU A 101 6.16 15.18 13.53
N HIS A 102 5.69 16.39 13.82
CA HIS A 102 6.09 17.17 14.98
C HIS A 102 5.36 16.79 16.27
N LEU A 103 4.35 15.91 16.21
CA LEU A 103 3.53 15.50 17.34
C LEU A 103 3.98 14.12 17.86
N ILE A 104 4.05 14.01 19.18
CA ILE A 104 4.42 12.77 19.87
C ILE A 104 3.34 12.37 20.85
N ASN A 105 3.14 11.05 21.01
CA ASN A 105 2.33 10.56 22.10
C ASN A 105 3.14 10.58 23.39
N ASN A 106 2.72 11.43 24.33
CA ASN A 106 3.32 11.52 25.65
C ASN A 106 2.75 10.41 26.56
N PRO A 107 3.52 9.38 26.94
CA PRO A 107 3.01 8.27 27.77
C PRO A 107 2.58 8.70 29.16
N SER A 108 3.04 9.87 29.63
CA SER A 108 2.67 10.45 30.92
C SER A 108 1.46 11.38 30.84
N CYS A 109 0.89 11.58 29.64
CA CYS A 109 -0.31 12.40 29.46
C CYS A 109 -1.53 11.71 30.09
N ARG A 110 -2.30 12.47 30.88
CA ARG A 110 -3.56 11.98 31.46
C ARG A 110 -4.77 12.12 30.53
N HIS A 111 -4.54 12.51 29.27
CA HIS A 111 -5.54 12.67 28.22
C HIS A 111 -6.86 13.29 28.71
N ARG A 112 -6.78 14.55 29.19
CA ARG A 112 -7.95 15.30 29.66
C ARG A 112 -8.61 16.05 28.51
N PRO A 113 -9.95 16.27 28.57
CA PRO A 113 -10.65 17.06 27.57
C PRO A 113 -10.37 18.56 27.69
N ASP A 114 -10.05 19.05 28.89
CA ASP A 114 -9.76 20.46 29.17
C ASP A 114 -8.63 20.60 30.22
N PRO A 115 -7.51 21.29 29.89
CA PRO A 115 -7.12 21.71 28.55
C PRO A 115 -6.84 20.48 27.65
N PRO A 116 -7.07 20.58 26.32
CA PRO A 116 -6.81 19.48 25.41
C PRO A 116 -5.32 19.14 25.37
N CYS A 117 -4.99 17.85 25.33
CA CYS A 117 -3.59 17.42 25.24
C CYS A 117 -3.00 17.62 23.84
N THR A 118 -1.70 17.94 23.78
CA THR A 118 -0.92 18.11 22.54
C THR A 118 -0.33 16.79 22.02
N CYS A 119 -0.95 15.66 22.35
CA CYS A 119 -0.50 14.35 21.88
C CYS A 119 -0.83 14.17 20.40
N LEU A 120 -0.10 13.26 19.73
CA LEU A 120 -0.32 12.91 18.32
C LEU A 120 -1.80 12.63 17.99
N VAL A 121 -2.48 11.88 18.87
CA VAL A 121 -3.95 11.72 18.81
C VAL A 121 -4.55 12.24 20.12
N PRO A 122 -5.05 13.49 20.15
CA PRO A 122 -5.66 14.08 21.34
C PRO A 122 -6.88 13.30 21.83
N TYR A 123 -7.20 13.41 23.12
CA TYR A 123 -8.35 12.69 23.72
C TYR A 123 -9.68 12.95 23.00
N ASN A 124 -9.92 14.20 22.58
CA ASN A 124 -11.16 14.57 21.91
C ASN A 124 -11.26 13.96 20.50
N GLU A 125 -10.14 13.76 19.80
CA GLU A 125 -10.08 13.16 18.46
C GLU A 125 -10.38 11.65 18.46
N ARG A 126 -10.49 11.02 19.64
CA ARG A 126 -10.79 9.59 19.80
C ARG A 126 -12.26 9.31 20.06
N ARG A 127 -13.07 10.36 20.15
CA ARG A 127 -14.50 10.26 20.40
C ARG A 127 -15.27 10.00 19.12
N VAL A 128 -16.39 9.29 19.24
CA VAL A 128 -17.26 8.95 18.12
C VAL A 128 -17.64 10.19 17.28
N ASN A 129 -18.02 11.30 17.92
CA ASN A 129 -18.36 12.53 17.20
C ASN A 129 -17.22 13.13 16.35
N SER A 130 -15.97 12.92 16.76
CA SER A 130 -14.80 13.42 16.03
C SER A 130 -14.42 12.47 14.91
N LEU A 131 -14.67 11.16 15.09
CA LEU A 131 -14.43 10.14 14.07
C LEU A 131 -15.50 10.13 12.98
N LEU A 132 -16.72 10.58 13.27
CA LEU A 132 -17.87 10.65 12.36
C LEU A 132 -18.15 12.08 11.87
N ARG A 133 -17.11 12.88 11.63
CA ARG A 133 -17.30 14.20 11.03
C ARG A 133 -17.89 14.04 9.63
N PRO A 134 -19.02 14.69 9.33
CA PRO A 134 -19.66 14.55 8.03
C PRO A 134 -18.79 15.17 6.95
N TRP A 135 -18.94 14.68 5.72
CA TRP A 135 -18.39 15.35 4.55
C TRP A 135 -19.29 16.51 4.15
N GLU A 136 -18.68 17.64 3.82
CA GLU A 136 -19.39 18.82 3.32
C GLU A 136 -18.98 19.15 1.88
N VAL A 137 -19.95 19.51 1.04
CA VAL A 137 -19.66 19.95 -0.33
C VAL A 137 -18.81 21.22 -0.28
N ASN A 138 -17.66 21.22 -0.94
CA ASN A 138 -16.76 22.37 -1.02
C ASN A 138 -16.35 22.69 -2.47
N HIS A 139 -15.93 23.92 -2.73
CA HIS A 139 -15.31 24.28 -4.01
C HIS A 139 -13.82 23.88 -4.03
N CYS A 140 -13.23 23.87 -5.23
CA CYS A 140 -11.79 23.68 -5.40
C CYS A 140 -11.01 24.66 -4.49
N TYR A 141 -9.95 24.16 -3.85
CA TYR A 141 -9.09 24.89 -2.90
C TYR A 141 -9.69 25.19 -1.51
N GLU A 142 -10.96 24.86 -1.26
CA GLU A 142 -11.58 25.04 0.07
C GLU A 142 -11.56 23.77 0.93
N PHE A 143 -11.05 22.66 0.39
CA PHE A 143 -11.12 21.35 1.03
C PHE A 143 -10.53 21.34 2.43
N GLU A 144 -9.30 21.83 2.62
CA GLU A 144 -8.67 21.82 3.96
C GLU A 144 -9.47 22.65 4.97
N LYS A 145 -10.07 23.76 4.52
CA LYS A 145 -10.87 24.63 5.37
C LYS A 145 -12.20 23.98 5.78
N VAL A 146 -12.85 23.29 4.84
CA VAL A 146 -14.20 22.73 5.03
C VAL A 146 -14.14 21.31 5.61
N ASN A 147 -13.33 20.45 5.00
CA ASN A 147 -13.26 19.02 5.26
C ASN A 147 -11.97 18.58 5.96
N GLY A 148 -10.99 19.45 6.21
CA GLY A 148 -9.68 19.06 6.75
C GLY A 148 -9.76 18.27 8.06
N ALA A 149 -10.64 18.65 8.99
CA ALA A 149 -10.82 17.90 10.24
C ALA A 149 -11.45 16.50 10.02
N GLY A 150 -12.40 16.39 9.09
CA GLY A 150 -13.00 15.10 8.71
C GLY A 150 -12.01 14.21 7.94
N TRP A 151 -11.20 14.81 7.08
CA TRP A 151 -10.14 14.13 6.35
C TRP A 151 -9.10 13.52 7.29
N LYS A 152 -8.71 14.25 8.33
CA LYS A 152 -7.81 13.78 9.37
C LYS A 152 -8.40 12.61 10.14
N SER A 153 -9.69 12.68 10.48
CA SER A 153 -10.42 11.54 11.06
C SER A 153 -10.39 10.33 10.12
N TRP A 154 -10.64 10.53 8.83
CA TRP A 154 -10.61 9.46 7.84
C TRP A 154 -9.23 8.81 7.71
N GLN A 155 -8.15 9.59 7.64
CA GLN A 155 -6.77 9.07 7.63
C GLN A 155 -6.46 8.27 8.91
N PHE A 156 -6.94 8.72 10.07
CA PHE A 156 -6.82 7.99 11.32
C PHE A 156 -7.57 6.64 11.27
N LEU A 157 -8.81 6.62 10.78
CA LEU A 157 -9.58 5.38 10.58
C LEU A 157 -8.89 4.42 9.59
N MET A 158 -8.33 4.93 8.50
CA MET A 158 -7.57 4.13 7.55
C MET A 158 -6.27 3.57 8.17
N THR A 159 -5.66 4.30 9.10
CA THR A 159 -4.52 3.78 9.86
C THR A 159 -4.93 2.63 10.80
N LEU A 160 -6.11 2.72 11.44
CA LEU A 160 -6.67 1.60 12.21
C LEU A 160 -6.88 0.37 11.32
N LEU A 161 -7.38 0.57 10.11
CA LEU A 161 -7.57 -0.50 9.12
C LEU A 161 -6.25 -1.17 8.76
N ILE A 162 -5.21 -0.36 8.50
CA ILE A 162 -3.86 -0.85 8.18
C ILE A 162 -3.28 -1.71 9.31
N HIS A 163 -3.51 -1.31 10.57
CA HIS A 163 -3.07 -2.04 11.76
C HIS A 163 -4.02 -3.17 12.21
N GLY A 164 -5.15 -3.37 11.52
CA GLY A 164 -6.10 -4.45 11.84
C GLY A 164 -6.96 -4.19 13.07
N LYS A 165 -7.08 -2.92 13.48
CA LYS A 165 -7.94 -2.49 14.59
C LYS A 165 -9.38 -2.36 14.09
N MET A 166 -9.95 -3.50 13.68
CA MET A 166 -11.28 -3.58 13.05
C MET A 166 -12.43 -3.36 14.02
N GLY A 167 -12.27 -3.69 15.30
CA GLY A 167 -13.33 -3.56 16.31
C GLY A 167 -13.94 -2.15 16.35
N PRO A 168 -13.15 -1.09 16.55
CA PRO A 168 -13.61 0.29 16.44
C PRO A 168 -14.27 0.63 15.10
N LEU A 169 -13.66 0.21 13.98
CA LEU A 169 -14.18 0.50 12.65
C LEU A 169 -15.60 -0.08 12.45
N LEU A 170 -15.79 -1.35 12.80
CA LEU A 170 -17.09 -2.03 12.70
C LEU A 170 -18.14 -1.47 13.66
N ARG A 171 -17.72 -0.91 14.81
CA ARG A 171 -18.63 -0.20 15.72
C ARG A 171 -19.11 1.12 15.11
N LEU A 172 -18.22 1.85 14.44
CA LEU A 172 -18.56 3.11 13.79
C LEU A 172 -19.52 2.91 12.61
N THR A 173 -19.39 1.83 11.84
CA THR A 173 -20.31 1.56 10.72
C THR A 173 -21.75 1.32 11.16
N ALA A 174 -21.99 1.00 12.44
CA ALA A 174 -23.34 0.87 12.99
C ALA A 174 -24.02 2.21 13.30
N ASN A 175 -23.28 3.32 13.23
CA ASN A 175 -23.84 4.65 13.41
C ASN A 175 -24.43 5.15 12.07
N PRO A 176 -25.70 5.57 12.01
CA PRO A 176 -26.33 6.00 10.77
C PRO A 176 -25.75 7.28 10.17
N ASP A 177 -25.02 8.08 10.96
CA ASP A 177 -24.41 9.34 10.54
C ASP A 177 -23.00 9.16 9.97
N ASN A 178 -22.60 7.93 9.60
CA ASN A 178 -21.31 7.69 8.98
C ASN A 178 -21.36 7.98 7.48
N ASP A 179 -20.47 8.86 7.01
CA ASP A 179 -20.29 9.20 5.59
C ASP A 179 -19.16 8.37 4.96
N PHE A 180 -18.97 7.10 5.38
CA PHE A 180 -17.79 6.32 4.98
C PHE A 180 -17.77 5.96 3.49
N ASP A 181 -18.93 5.78 2.87
CA ASP A 181 -19.05 5.61 1.43
C ASP A 181 -18.56 6.86 0.67
N ILE A 182 -18.96 8.05 1.14
CA ILE A 182 -18.51 9.33 0.61
C ILE A 182 -17.00 9.48 0.82
N TRP A 183 -16.53 9.42 2.07
CA TRP A 183 -15.10 9.57 2.41
C TRP A 183 -14.19 8.60 1.64
N SER A 184 -14.67 7.40 1.32
CA SER A 184 -13.91 6.42 0.55
C SER A 184 -13.64 6.82 -0.91
N THR A 185 -14.43 7.75 -1.45
CA THR A 185 -14.38 8.21 -2.85
C THR A 185 -14.05 9.70 -2.99
N VAL A 186 -13.92 10.42 -1.87
CA VAL A 186 -13.62 11.85 -1.86
C VAL A 186 -12.28 12.15 -2.51
N CYS A 187 -12.30 13.09 -3.46
CA CYS A 187 -11.13 13.72 -4.04
C CYS A 187 -10.98 15.13 -3.46
N ILE A 188 -9.76 15.53 -3.09
CA ILE A 188 -9.50 16.87 -2.50
C ILE A 188 -9.80 18.01 -3.49
N CYS A 189 -9.59 17.79 -4.79
CA CYS A 189 -10.05 18.70 -5.85
C CYS A 189 -11.00 18.00 -6.82
N GLN A 190 -12.17 18.60 -7.08
CA GLN A 190 -13.08 18.20 -8.17
C GLN A 190 -12.47 18.41 -9.57
N CYS A 191 -11.34 19.12 -9.64
CA CYS A 191 -10.59 19.44 -10.85
C CYS A 191 -9.46 18.47 -11.17
N GLY A 192 -9.05 17.65 -10.19
CA GLY A 192 -7.91 16.74 -10.29
C GLY A 192 -8.32 15.36 -10.78
N ALA A 193 -7.32 14.50 -11.05
CA ALA A 193 -7.57 13.06 -11.09
C ALA A 193 -8.02 12.58 -9.69
N ASP A 194 -8.45 11.32 -9.59
CA ASP A 194 -8.83 10.62 -8.34
C ASP A 194 -7.63 10.52 -7.36
N GLU A 195 -7.17 11.67 -6.87
CA GLU A 195 -5.96 11.86 -6.09
C GLU A 195 -6.36 11.95 -4.62
N GLY A 196 -5.79 11.07 -3.79
CA GLY A 196 -6.01 11.02 -2.35
C GLY A 196 -7.03 10.00 -1.85
N SER A 197 -7.79 9.30 -2.70
CA SER A 197 -8.79 8.35 -2.21
C SER A 197 -8.17 7.18 -1.45
N SER A 198 -8.82 6.75 -0.37
CA SER A 198 -8.40 5.56 0.39
C SER A 198 -8.40 4.28 -0.46
N ARG A 199 -9.04 4.31 -1.64
CA ARG A 199 -8.98 3.25 -2.64
C ARG A 199 -7.55 2.88 -3.01
N HIS A 200 -6.65 3.87 -3.07
CA HIS A 200 -5.23 3.65 -3.34
C HIS A 200 -4.56 2.71 -2.33
N ILE A 201 -5.04 2.63 -1.08
CA ILE A 201 -4.49 1.71 -0.07
C ILE A 201 -4.64 0.25 -0.56
N TYR A 202 -5.80 -0.10 -1.11
CA TYR A 202 -6.10 -1.44 -1.59
C TYR A 202 -5.47 -1.71 -2.96
N GLU A 203 -5.50 -0.72 -3.86
CA GLU A 203 -4.92 -0.84 -5.19
C GLU A 203 -3.39 -1.03 -5.12
N ASN A 204 -2.70 -0.24 -4.28
CA ASN A 204 -1.27 -0.35 -4.10
C ASN A 204 -0.88 -1.68 -3.44
N ALA A 205 -1.65 -2.13 -2.44
CA ALA A 205 -1.46 -3.44 -1.83
C ALA A 205 -1.64 -4.58 -2.85
N THR A 206 -2.70 -4.54 -3.66
CA THR A 206 -2.97 -5.51 -4.74
C THR A 206 -1.82 -5.55 -5.75
N LEU A 207 -1.40 -4.37 -6.22
CA LEU A 207 -0.35 -4.23 -7.22
C LEU A 207 1.00 -4.76 -6.73
N ALA A 208 1.40 -4.38 -5.50
CA ALA A 208 2.61 -4.88 -4.86
C ALA A 208 2.56 -6.40 -4.69
N PHE A 209 1.44 -6.92 -4.18
CA PHE A 209 1.24 -8.33 -3.90
C PHE A 209 1.39 -9.18 -5.17
N ILE A 210 0.67 -8.84 -6.24
CA ILE A 210 0.72 -9.59 -7.51
C ILE A 210 2.12 -9.52 -8.13
N CYS A 211 2.69 -8.31 -8.22
CA CYS A 211 4.00 -8.11 -8.84
C CYS A 211 5.08 -8.95 -8.16
N LEU A 212 5.17 -8.87 -6.83
CA LEU A 212 6.17 -9.59 -6.07
C LEU A 212 5.89 -11.10 -6.07
N GLN A 213 4.64 -11.54 -5.98
CA GLN A 213 4.34 -12.97 -6.02
C GLN A 213 4.68 -13.60 -7.38
N ILE A 214 4.45 -12.90 -8.50
CA ILE A 214 4.89 -13.37 -9.83
C ILE A 214 6.42 -13.46 -9.88
N LEU A 215 7.14 -12.42 -9.47
CA LEU A 215 8.61 -12.42 -9.49
C LEU A 215 9.20 -13.53 -8.62
N ARG A 216 8.56 -13.82 -7.48
CA ARG A 216 8.95 -14.88 -6.56
C ARG A 216 8.97 -16.27 -7.19
N GLN A 217 8.20 -16.49 -8.25
CA GLN A 217 8.16 -17.76 -8.99
C GLN A 217 9.32 -17.94 -9.98
N HIS A 218 10.23 -16.95 -10.11
CA HIS A 218 11.35 -16.98 -11.05
C HIS A 218 12.73 -16.74 -10.41
N PRO A 219 13.07 -17.38 -9.27
CA PRO A 219 14.32 -17.11 -8.55
C PRO A 219 15.59 -17.41 -9.37
N GLU A 220 15.54 -18.39 -10.27
CA GLU A 220 16.64 -18.80 -11.14
C GLU A 220 17.09 -17.70 -12.11
N THR A 221 16.20 -16.76 -12.40
CA THR A 221 16.48 -15.68 -13.35
C THR A 221 17.28 -14.55 -12.71
N TRP A 222 17.22 -14.40 -11.38
CA TRP A 222 17.85 -13.30 -10.66
C TRP A 222 19.38 -13.33 -10.72
N LEU A 223 19.97 -14.52 -10.88
CA LEU A 223 21.42 -14.70 -11.03
C LEU A 223 21.97 -14.07 -12.32
N HIS A 224 21.13 -13.94 -13.33
CA HIS A 224 21.54 -13.50 -14.68
C HIS A 224 20.80 -12.24 -15.14
N CYS A 225 19.78 -11.81 -14.40
CA CYS A 225 18.92 -10.68 -14.71
C CYS A 225 18.50 -9.99 -13.41
N ASP A 226 18.82 -8.71 -13.27
CA ASP A 226 18.31 -7.94 -12.15
C ASP A 226 16.80 -7.71 -12.33
N TYR A 227 15.98 -8.44 -11.58
CA TYR A 227 14.52 -8.35 -11.65
C TYR A 227 14.02 -6.93 -11.36
N ARG A 228 14.79 -6.13 -10.60
CA ARG A 228 14.43 -4.75 -10.27
C ARG A 228 14.40 -3.89 -11.52
N LEU A 229 15.13 -4.26 -12.58
CA LEU A 229 15.13 -3.55 -13.86
C LEU A 229 13.97 -3.95 -14.78
N THR A 230 13.13 -4.91 -14.39
CA THR A 230 11.94 -5.26 -15.17
C THR A 230 10.94 -4.10 -15.19
N LYS A 231 10.25 -3.90 -16.32
CA LYS A 231 9.22 -2.86 -16.42
C LYS A 231 8.08 -3.10 -15.44
N MET A 232 7.76 -4.37 -15.17
CA MET A 232 6.75 -4.74 -14.18
C MET A 232 7.11 -4.22 -12.78
N TYR A 233 8.32 -4.53 -12.29
CA TYR A 233 8.77 -4.09 -10.98
C TYR A 233 8.83 -2.56 -10.91
N GLN A 234 9.42 -1.92 -11.92
CA GLN A 234 9.53 -0.46 -11.99
C GLN A 234 8.17 0.25 -11.98
N ARG A 235 7.16 -0.30 -12.67
CA ARG A 235 5.79 0.23 -12.63
C ARG A 235 5.15 0.07 -11.26
N MET A 236 5.32 -1.10 -10.64
CA MET A 236 4.82 -1.33 -9.29
C MET A 236 5.42 -0.31 -8.33
N ILE A 237 6.75 -0.13 -8.31
CA ILE A 237 7.41 0.86 -7.45
C ILE A 237 6.86 2.26 -7.75
N SER A 238 6.83 2.68 -9.01
CA SER A 238 6.37 4.00 -9.39
C SER A 238 4.94 4.30 -8.94
N LYS A 239 4.08 3.28 -8.83
CA LYS A 239 2.68 3.43 -8.41
C LYS A 239 2.51 3.35 -6.91
N THR A 240 3.10 2.36 -6.27
CA THR A 240 2.95 2.13 -4.82
C THR A 240 3.75 3.09 -3.96
N THR A 241 4.65 3.87 -4.57
CA THR A 241 5.50 4.87 -3.86
C THR A 241 5.42 6.26 -4.47
N GLY A 242 4.65 6.43 -5.54
CA GLY A 242 4.40 7.72 -6.17
C GLY A 242 3.34 8.47 -5.38
N GLY A 243 3.75 9.12 -4.29
CA GLY A 243 2.86 9.96 -3.48
C GLY A 243 2.03 10.92 -4.33
N ASP A 244 0.78 11.13 -3.93
CA ASP A 244 -0.04 12.22 -4.44
C ASP A 244 0.13 13.48 -3.57
N ALA A 245 -0.45 14.60 -4.00
CA ALA A 245 -0.30 15.87 -3.30
C ALA A 245 -1.10 15.95 -1.98
N TYR A 246 -1.88 14.93 -1.63
CA TYR A 246 -3.04 15.06 -0.77
C TYR A 246 -3.13 14.04 0.38
N SER A 247 -2.56 12.85 0.20
CA SER A 247 -2.45 11.83 1.25
C SER A 247 -1.27 10.92 1.01
N GLU A 248 -0.32 10.90 1.94
CA GLU A 248 0.83 9.98 1.87
C GLU A 248 0.47 8.57 2.38
N LEU A 249 -0.63 8.44 3.13
CA LEU A 249 -1.03 7.21 3.82
C LEU A 249 -1.06 5.95 2.91
N PRO A 250 -1.58 6.00 1.66
CA PRO A 250 -1.59 4.85 0.76
C PRO A 250 -0.21 4.35 0.35
N TYR A 251 0.84 5.13 0.57
CA TYR A 251 2.20 4.88 0.11
C TYR A 251 3.15 4.53 1.26
N LEU A 252 2.87 4.98 2.48
CA LEU A 252 3.78 4.85 3.65
C LEU A 252 4.23 3.42 3.92
N SER A 253 3.30 2.45 3.92
CA SER A 253 3.65 1.04 4.17
C SER A 253 4.60 0.48 3.10
N HIS A 254 4.43 0.91 1.85
CA HIS A 254 5.27 0.50 0.72
C HIS A 254 6.64 1.17 0.77
N LEU A 255 6.69 2.48 1.03
CA LEU A 255 7.92 3.25 1.22
C LEU A 255 8.76 2.66 2.36
N TYR A 256 8.13 2.39 3.51
CA TYR A 256 8.79 1.84 4.68
C TYR A 256 9.31 0.42 4.46
N PHE A 257 8.54 -0.42 3.75
CA PHE A 257 9.02 -1.73 3.33
C PHE A 257 10.25 -1.60 2.43
N LEU A 258 10.14 -0.86 1.33
CA LEU A 258 11.19 -0.72 0.31
C LEU A 258 12.42 0.09 0.77
N GLY A 259 12.29 0.79 1.90
CA GLY A 259 13.30 1.69 2.44
C GLY A 259 13.52 2.92 1.58
N LEU A 260 12.46 3.43 0.97
CA LEU A 260 12.48 4.63 0.15
C LEU A 260 12.09 5.85 0.99
N PRO A 261 12.68 7.02 0.75
CA PRO A 261 12.33 8.22 1.49
C PRO A 261 10.88 8.64 1.23
N GLU A 262 10.23 9.11 2.29
CA GLU A 262 8.98 9.86 2.20
C GLU A 262 9.20 11.09 1.30
N ARG A 263 8.24 11.35 0.41
CA ARG A 263 8.35 12.47 -0.52
C ARG A 263 7.56 13.66 0.03
N PRO A 264 8.12 14.89 0.00
CA PRO A 264 7.33 16.08 0.21
C PRO A 264 6.11 16.11 -0.73
N ALA A 265 4.93 16.38 -0.18
CA ALA A 265 3.72 16.63 -0.96
C ALA A 265 3.98 17.64 -2.10
N GLY A 266 3.50 17.33 -3.31
CA GLY A 266 3.59 18.21 -4.49
C GLY A 266 4.74 17.95 -5.46
N LEU A 267 5.63 16.98 -5.19
CA LEU A 267 6.62 16.53 -6.18
C LEU A 267 6.00 15.47 -7.12
N ALA A 268 6.11 15.70 -8.42
CA ALA A 268 5.62 14.78 -9.46
C ALA A 268 6.06 13.33 -9.19
N PRO A 269 5.21 12.32 -9.50
CA PRO A 269 5.50 10.91 -9.21
C PRO A 269 6.88 10.47 -9.70
N TYR A 270 7.40 9.36 -9.17
CA TYR A 270 8.64 8.71 -9.66
C TYR A 270 8.61 8.40 -11.18
N THR A 271 7.50 8.65 -11.88
CA THR A 271 7.35 8.60 -13.34
C THR A 271 8.39 9.41 -14.12
N ARG A 272 9.07 10.39 -13.50
CA ARG A 272 10.13 11.18 -14.15
C ARG A 272 11.56 10.83 -13.75
N LEU A 273 11.78 9.99 -12.73
CA LEU A 273 13.13 9.49 -12.47
C LEU A 273 13.45 8.41 -13.50
N PRO A 274 14.61 8.47 -14.18
CA PRO A 274 15.04 7.38 -15.04
C PRO A 274 14.95 6.05 -14.28
N GLN A 275 14.49 4.99 -14.93
CA GLN A 275 14.27 3.65 -14.34
C GLN A 275 15.52 3.03 -13.66
N ARG A 276 16.69 3.65 -13.82
CA ARG A 276 17.95 3.27 -13.16
C ARG A 276 18.26 4.07 -11.87
N ASP A 277 17.59 5.20 -11.66
CA ASP A 277 17.88 6.15 -10.57
C ASP A 277 16.89 6.04 -9.39
N VAL A 278 15.86 5.19 -9.49
CA VAL A 278 14.88 4.95 -8.39
C VAL A 278 15.58 4.48 -7.11
N PHE A 279 16.77 3.88 -7.23
CA PHE A 279 17.59 3.42 -6.11
C PHE A 279 18.80 4.32 -5.81
N ASN A 280 18.97 5.42 -6.54
CA ASN A 280 19.95 6.46 -6.20
C ASN A 280 19.29 7.50 -5.29
N VAL A 281 18.71 7.01 -4.19
CA VAL A 281 17.97 7.80 -3.22
C VAL A 281 18.73 7.87 -1.91
N GLU A 282 18.32 8.81 -1.05
CA GLU A 282 18.87 8.93 0.30
C GLU A 282 18.78 7.59 1.05
N TYR A 283 19.86 7.23 1.74
CA TYR A 283 19.93 6.01 2.52
C TYR A 283 19.02 6.10 3.75
N MET A 284 18.04 5.20 3.85
CA MET A 284 17.17 5.09 5.01
C MET A 284 17.77 4.11 6.04
N PRO A 285 17.94 4.49 7.32
CA PRO A 285 18.50 3.59 8.32
C PRO A 285 17.61 2.39 8.63
N HIS A 286 18.20 1.20 8.78
CA HIS A 286 17.56 0.03 9.39
C HIS A 286 17.89 -0.02 10.89
N ASP A 287 17.10 -0.77 11.65
CA ASP A 287 17.27 -0.91 13.10
C ASP A 287 18.68 -1.41 13.50
N SER A 288 19.25 -2.31 12.70
CA SER A 288 20.63 -2.79 12.88
C SER A 288 21.70 -1.73 12.72
N ASP A 289 21.37 -0.57 12.11
CA ASP A 289 22.33 0.47 11.79
C ASP A 289 22.45 1.50 12.94
N ILE A 290 21.50 1.51 13.88
CA ILE A 290 21.45 2.50 14.96
C ILE A 290 22.63 2.35 15.93
N LEU A 291 22.76 1.18 16.58
CA LEU A 291 23.83 0.94 17.57
C LEU A 291 25.24 1.11 16.98
N PRO A 292 25.55 0.60 15.76
CA PRO A 292 26.85 0.84 15.14
C PRO A 292 27.16 2.33 14.92
N VAL A 293 26.18 3.13 14.49
CA VAL A 293 26.40 4.57 14.28
C VAL A 293 26.61 5.30 15.60
N GLU A 294 25.85 4.96 16.65
CA GLU A 294 26.10 5.50 17.99
C GLU A 294 27.50 5.16 18.50
N GLU A 295 27.95 3.91 18.33
CA GLU A 295 29.30 3.48 18.72
C GLU A 295 30.39 4.20 17.91
N MET A 296 30.16 4.41 16.61
CA MET A 296 31.07 5.19 15.77
C MET A 296 31.20 6.62 16.27
N LEU A 297 30.10 7.28 16.62
CA LEU A 297 30.11 8.64 17.16
C LEU A 297 30.81 8.69 18.53
N ARG A 298 30.55 7.73 19.43
CA ARG A 298 31.24 7.60 20.73
C ARG A 298 32.75 7.39 20.56
N THR A 299 33.15 6.52 19.63
CA THR A 299 34.57 6.27 19.30
C THR A 299 35.26 7.51 18.73
N ARG A 300 34.52 8.43 18.11
CA ARG A 300 35.01 9.73 17.64
C ARG A 300 35.13 10.79 18.76
N GLY A 301 34.84 10.43 20.00
CA GLY A 301 35.01 11.27 21.18
C GLY A 301 33.77 12.08 21.58
N LEU A 302 32.61 11.81 20.99
CA LEU A 302 31.36 12.45 21.41
C LEU A 302 30.83 11.81 22.71
N PRO A 303 30.51 12.59 23.75
CA PRO A 303 29.75 12.13 24.91
C PRO A 303 28.37 11.61 24.50
N THR A 304 27.80 10.71 25.30
CA THR A 304 26.50 10.06 25.04
C THR A 304 25.39 11.08 24.77
N GLU A 305 25.39 12.20 25.47
CA GLU A 305 24.39 13.28 25.32
C GLU A 305 24.48 13.93 23.93
N LEU A 306 25.70 14.21 23.45
CA LEU A 306 25.90 14.76 22.11
C LEU A 306 25.62 13.73 21.02
N VAL A 307 25.86 12.44 21.28
CA VAL A 307 25.46 11.38 20.34
C VAL A 307 23.95 11.36 20.19
N ALA A 308 23.20 11.36 21.29
CA ALA A 308 21.74 11.42 21.25
C ALA A 308 21.23 12.67 20.53
N GLU A 309 21.84 13.83 20.78
CA GLU A 309 21.49 15.08 20.11
C GLU A 309 21.76 15.03 18.59
N VAL A 310 22.94 14.53 18.18
CA VAL A 310 23.29 14.37 16.76
C VAL A 310 22.34 13.39 16.06
N MET A 311 22.08 12.23 16.67
CA MET A 311 21.16 11.23 16.11
C MET A 311 19.75 11.81 15.95
N ASN A 312 19.28 12.60 16.92
CA ASN A 312 17.98 13.26 16.88
C ASN A 312 17.93 14.38 15.81
N LEU A 313 18.95 15.24 15.75
CA LEU A 313 19.06 16.32 14.76
C LEU A 313 19.15 15.77 13.32
N ALA A 314 19.82 14.64 13.14
CA ALA A 314 19.90 13.94 11.86
C ALA A 314 18.63 13.12 11.55
N ASN A 315 17.66 13.05 12.47
CA ASN A 315 16.49 12.17 12.39
C ASN A 315 16.89 10.71 12.08
N TYR A 316 18.03 10.26 12.61
CA TYR A 316 18.64 8.96 12.35
C TYR A 316 17.93 7.87 13.17
N LYS A 317 16.68 7.59 12.79
CA LYS A 317 15.84 6.54 13.35
C LYS A 317 15.57 5.45 12.30
N PRO A 318 15.12 4.25 12.68
CA PRO A 318 14.77 3.22 11.71
C PRO A 318 13.68 3.71 10.75
N ARG A 319 14.01 3.79 9.45
CA ARG A 319 13.12 4.25 8.37
C ARG A 319 12.96 3.22 7.25
N ARG A 320 13.48 2.00 7.42
CA ARG A 320 13.22 0.87 6.50
C ARG A 320 13.05 -0.46 7.24
N ARG A 321 12.27 -1.37 6.64
CA ARG A 321 12.13 -2.77 7.10
C ARG A 321 13.14 -3.71 6.47
N LEU A 322 13.41 -3.58 5.17
CA LEU A 322 14.36 -4.45 4.48
C LEU A 322 15.77 -4.23 5.04
N LYS A 323 16.44 -5.30 5.47
CA LYS A 323 17.82 -5.29 5.95
C LYS A 323 18.83 -5.00 4.84
N VAL A 324 18.59 -5.50 3.64
CA VAL A 324 19.29 -5.04 2.42
C VAL A 324 18.37 -4.08 1.67
N ALA A 325 18.76 -2.81 1.58
CA ALA A 325 17.90 -1.76 1.03
C ALA A 325 17.50 -2.10 -0.42
N HIS A 326 16.24 -1.80 -0.75
CA HIS A 326 15.69 -1.87 -2.12
C HIS A 326 15.74 -3.25 -2.82
N ASP A 327 16.05 -4.33 -2.10
CA ASP A 327 16.15 -5.68 -2.65
C ASP A 327 15.22 -6.66 -1.92
N PRO A 328 13.90 -6.62 -2.17
CA PRO A 328 12.96 -7.53 -1.52
C PRO A 328 13.34 -9.02 -1.58
N PHE A 329 14.02 -9.47 -2.64
CA PHE A 329 14.36 -10.87 -2.84
C PHE A 329 15.76 -11.26 -2.35
N HIS A 330 16.51 -10.32 -1.76
CA HIS A 330 17.75 -10.65 -1.06
C HIS A 330 17.48 -11.70 0.04
N ARG A 331 18.38 -12.67 0.20
CA ARG A 331 18.19 -13.79 1.13
C ARG A 331 17.90 -13.33 2.57
N ASP A 332 18.56 -12.25 3.02
CA ASP A 332 18.42 -11.68 4.36
C ASP A 332 17.08 -10.93 4.55
N ASN A 333 16.34 -10.69 3.47
CA ASN A 333 15.07 -9.97 3.48
C ASN A 333 13.85 -10.89 3.39
N ARG A 334 14.06 -12.21 3.28
CA ARG A 334 13.00 -13.19 3.03
C ARG A 334 11.86 -13.10 4.05
N GLU A 335 12.17 -13.06 5.34
CA GLU A 335 11.16 -12.97 6.40
C GLU A 335 10.36 -11.67 6.34
N GLU A 336 11.03 -10.53 6.07
CA GLU A 336 10.33 -9.25 5.93
C GLU A 336 9.49 -9.17 4.66
N LEU A 337 9.92 -9.79 3.56
CA LEU A 337 9.09 -9.93 2.36
C LEU A 337 7.85 -10.78 2.64
N ASP A 338 7.98 -11.89 3.37
CA ASP A 338 6.85 -12.74 3.75
C ASP A 338 5.82 -11.98 4.59
N LYS A 339 6.29 -11.25 5.61
CA LYS A 339 5.43 -10.38 6.43
C LYS A 339 4.75 -9.31 5.59
N TYR A 340 5.50 -8.63 4.72
CA TYR A 340 4.93 -7.57 3.87
C TYR A 340 3.86 -8.09 2.90
N LEU A 341 4.07 -9.26 2.29
CA LEU A 341 3.05 -9.88 1.43
C LEU A 341 1.80 -10.28 2.23
N ALA A 342 1.99 -10.78 3.44
CA ALA A 342 0.89 -11.05 4.37
C ALA A 342 0.14 -9.77 4.76
N ASP A 343 0.86 -8.67 5.04
CA ASP A 343 0.28 -7.36 5.33
C ASP A 343 -0.55 -6.83 4.14
N CYS A 344 -0.05 -6.94 2.91
CA CYS A 344 -0.80 -6.57 1.70
C CYS A 344 -2.07 -7.40 1.53
N TRP A 345 -1.99 -8.72 1.76
CA TRP A 345 -3.16 -9.60 1.70
C TRP A 345 -4.19 -9.26 2.78
N ALA A 346 -3.73 -9.10 4.03
CA ALA A 346 -4.57 -8.70 5.15
C ALA A 346 -5.24 -7.34 4.90
N MET A 347 -4.58 -6.41 4.20
CA MET A 347 -5.19 -5.15 3.79
C MET A 347 -6.42 -5.35 2.91
N MET A 348 -6.29 -6.15 1.85
CA MET A 348 -7.40 -6.41 0.92
C MET A 348 -8.57 -7.10 1.65
N VAL A 349 -8.26 -8.08 2.48
CA VAL A 349 -9.27 -8.80 3.29
C VAL A 349 -10.00 -7.86 4.26
N ARG A 350 -9.26 -7.06 5.03
CA ARG A 350 -9.85 -6.12 6.00
C ARG A 350 -10.62 -5.01 5.31
N GLY A 351 -10.12 -4.49 4.19
CA GLY A 351 -10.80 -3.52 3.34
C GLY A 351 -12.15 -4.03 2.88
N ASN A 352 -12.21 -5.27 2.38
CA ASN A 352 -13.46 -5.90 1.95
C ASN A 352 -14.46 -6.08 3.11
N VAL A 353 -13.97 -6.44 4.30
CA VAL A 353 -14.82 -6.52 5.51
C VAL A 353 -15.37 -5.15 5.89
N PHE A 354 -14.52 -4.12 5.90
CA PHE A 354 -14.91 -2.77 6.26
C PHE A 354 -15.90 -2.18 5.26
N ALA A 355 -15.63 -2.30 3.94
CA ALA A 355 -16.53 -1.85 2.87
C ALA A 355 -17.94 -2.43 3.01
N LYS A 356 -18.04 -3.75 3.18
CA LYS A 356 -19.33 -4.43 3.38
C LYS A 356 -20.07 -3.95 4.62
N ALA A 357 -19.34 -3.57 5.67
CA ALA A 357 -19.94 -3.14 6.93
C ALA A 357 -20.67 -1.80 6.83
N PHE A 358 -20.30 -0.92 5.89
CA PHE A 358 -21.03 0.32 5.57
C PHE A 358 -21.81 0.24 4.26
N GLY A 359 -22.08 -0.97 3.73
CA GLY A 359 -22.94 -1.18 2.57
C GLY A 359 -22.28 -0.95 1.20
N CYS A 360 -20.94 -0.93 1.15
CA CYS A 360 -20.18 -0.84 -0.09
C CYS A 360 -19.68 -2.22 -0.55
N GLU A 361 -19.77 -2.51 -1.85
CA GLU A 361 -19.19 -3.70 -2.45
C GLU A 361 -17.92 -3.35 -3.23
N MET A 362 -16.83 -4.04 -2.92
CA MET A 362 -15.57 -3.92 -3.65
C MET A 362 -15.57 -4.82 -4.88
N ASP A 363 -15.29 -4.24 -6.05
CA ASP A 363 -15.15 -4.97 -7.31
C ASP A 363 -13.71 -5.47 -7.50
N TRP A 364 -13.35 -6.47 -6.71
CA TRP A 364 -12.01 -7.08 -6.75
C TRP A 364 -11.66 -7.65 -8.11
N TYR A 365 -12.64 -8.11 -8.88
CA TYR A 365 -12.37 -8.62 -10.23
C TYR A 365 -11.84 -7.51 -11.12
N ASN A 366 -12.52 -6.36 -11.17
CA ASN A 366 -12.05 -5.22 -11.96
C ASN A 366 -10.78 -4.59 -11.40
N ASP A 367 -10.62 -4.52 -10.08
CA ASP A 367 -9.39 -4.03 -9.45
C ASP A 367 -8.18 -4.89 -9.85
N LEU A 368 -8.35 -6.22 -9.87
CA LEU A 368 -7.31 -7.15 -10.34
C LEU A 368 -7.02 -6.98 -11.82
N VAL A 369 -8.05 -6.87 -12.66
CA VAL A 369 -7.87 -6.57 -14.09
C VAL A 369 -7.05 -5.29 -14.24
N MET A 370 -7.39 -4.22 -13.53
CA MET A 370 -6.67 -2.96 -13.57
C MET A 370 -5.23 -3.11 -13.06
N ALA A 371 -4.98 -3.87 -12.00
CA ALA A 371 -3.64 -4.18 -11.54
C ALA A 371 -2.82 -4.85 -12.66
N PHE A 372 -3.35 -5.91 -13.29
CA PHE A 372 -2.71 -6.58 -14.44
C PHE A 372 -2.44 -5.63 -15.61
N LYS A 373 -3.39 -4.73 -15.93
CA LYS A 373 -3.21 -3.69 -16.96
C LYS A 373 -2.07 -2.74 -16.61
N GLN A 374 -1.90 -2.39 -15.34
CA GLN A 374 -0.84 -1.52 -14.88
C GLN A 374 0.53 -2.21 -14.96
N ILE A 375 0.67 -3.46 -14.52
CA ILE A 375 1.95 -4.19 -14.62
C ILE A 375 2.29 -4.60 -16.06
N PHE A 376 1.30 -4.97 -16.87
CA PHE A 376 1.42 -5.43 -18.25
C PHE A 376 0.54 -4.63 -19.25
N PRO A 377 0.80 -3.33 -19.48
CA PRO A 377 0.00 -2.49 -20.39
C PRO A 377 0.09 -2.93 -21.87
N ASN A 378 1.08 -3.75 -22.20
CA ASN A 378 1.29 -4.31 -23.54
C ASN A 378 1.03 -5.82 -23.57
N LEU A 379 0.13 -6.35 -22.73
CA LEU A 379 -0.25 -7.76 -22.78
C LEU A 379 -0.74 -8.09 -24.20
N ARG A 380 0.03 -8.88 -24.94
CA ARG A 380 -0.21 -9.28 -26.34
C ARG A 380 -0.14 -10.80 -26.44
N SER A 381 -1.00 -11.42 -27.23
CA SER A 381 -0.91 -12.82 -27.65
C SER A 381 -0.40 -12.92 -29.08
N LYS A 382 0.05 -14.11 -29.46
CA LYS A 382 0.26 -14.49 -30.85
C LYS A 382 -1.08 -14.88 -31.47
N ARG A 383 -1.43 -14.30 -32.62
CA ARG A 383 -2.54 -14.82 -33.45
C ARG A 383 -2.23 -16.26 -33.83
N VAL A 384 -3.16 -17.17 -33.54
CA VAL A 384 -3.26 -18.42 -34.31
C VAL A 384 -4.00 -18.05 -35.59
N LEU A 385 -3.32 -18.02 -36.74
CA LEU A 385 -3.91 -18.31 -38.05
C LEU A 385 -2.82 -18.39 -39.14
N GLU A 386 -3.01 -19.36 -40.03
CA GLU A 386 -2.00 -20.01 -40.87
C GLU A 386 -1.31 -19.15 -41.94
N THR A 387 -1.62 -17.87 -42.13
CA THR A 387 -1.12 -17.14 -43.33
C THR A 387 -1.14 -15.60 -43.21
N VAL A 388 -0.31 -14.95 -42.38
CA VAL A 388 -0.01 -13.49 -42.56
C VAL A 388 1.42 -13.11 -42.14
N ARG A 389 2.00 -12.14 -42.85
CA ARG A 389 3.35 -11.56 -42.70
C ARG A 389 3.62 -10.97 -41.30
N SER A 390 4.86 -11.19 -40.84
CA SER A 390 5.62 -10.69 -39.67
C SER A 390 5.00 -9.62 -38.76
N ASP A 391 4.48 -8.53 -39.32
CA ASP A 391 4.18 -7.32 -38.54
C ASP A 391 2.73 -7.27 -38.01
N ASP A 392 1.85 -8.16 -38.48
CA ASP A 392 0.43 -8.28 -38.08
C ASP A 392 0.15 -9.43 -37.08
N ALA A 393 1.19 -10.04 -36.52
CA ALA A 393 1.08 -11.30 -35.76
C ALA A 393 0.61 -11.16 -34.28
N TYR A 394 0.39 -9.93 -33.79
CA TYR A 394 0.14 -9.65 -32.38
C TYR A 394 -1.12 -8.81 -32.16
N VAL A 395 -2.01 -9.27 -31.27
CA VAL A 395 -3.22 -8.53 -30.88
C VAL A 395 -3.07 -8.00 -29.44
N PRO A 396 -3.36 -6.72 -29.17
CA PRO A 396 -3.48 -6.22 -27.80
C PRO A 396 -4.60 -6.97 -27.07
N MET A 397 -4.25 -7.79 -26.08
CA MET A 397 -5.20 -8.59 -25.32
C MET A 397 -5.77 -7.86 -24.11
N ILE A 398 -5.26 -6.66 -23.82
CA ILE A 398 -5.64 -5.91 -22.64
C ILE A 398 -7.15 -5.58 -22.60
N HIS A 399 -7.79 -5.52 -23.76
CA HIS A 399 -9.23 -5.32 -23.91
C HIS A 399 -10.05 -6.63 -23.79
N LEU A 400 -9.39 -7.79 -23.83
CA LEU A 400 -9.98 -9.13 -23.68
C LEU A 400 -9.94 -9.64 -22.23
N LEU A 401 -9.27 -8.91 -21.32
CA LEU A 401 -9.55 -9.03 -19.89
C LEU A 401 -10.93 -8.41 -19.65
N VAL A 402 -11.96 -9.23 -19.80
CA VAL A 402 -13.35 -8.81 -19.77
C VAL A 402 -13.80 -8.65 -18.32
N SER A 403 -14.21 -7.43 -17.96
CA SER A 403 -15.19 -7.16 -16.90
C SER A 403 -16.47 -7.88 -17.29
N LYS A 404 -16.88 -8.91 -16.54
CA LYS A 404 -18.23 -9.47 -16.70
C LYS A 404 -19.24 -8.63 -15.95
#